data_AF-A0A2D8RBC2-F1
#
_entry.id   AF-A0A2D8RBC2-F1
#
_cell.length_a   1.000
_cell.length_b   1.000
_cell.length_c   1.000
_cell.angle_alpha   90.00
_cell.angle_beta   90.00
_cell.angle_gamma   90.00
#
_symmetry.space_group_name_H-M   'P 1'
#
loop_
_entity.id
_entity.type
_entity.pdbx_description
1 polymer ?
#
loop_
_entity_poly.entity_id
_entity_poly.type
_entity_poly.pdbx_seq_one_letter_code
_entity_poly.pdbx_strand_id
1 'polypeptide(L)'
;MELIFLGTSAGTPTIRRNVSGAAIRMQHARRWYLVDCGEGTQHRILKTPLSLYTLDAIFITHVHGDHCFGLPGLLASASMSGRTEPLRIYAPPAIEKFIKVATDVTQSWLSFEIDFVPVTQAQQAIDCGDFTVDISELSHRVPSFAYGFTEKPKQRRLNVKKLKADGVPAGPIWGAIHKGEDATLDDGRSLVGEDYLMPPPKLRKIIICGDNDRPECLAETASTAEVVVHEATYTEDVSQGLKFDPQHSTAKAIAGFAEKAEVKNLVLTHFSSRYQQVGRGPRTMAEIEAEATAHYSGRLHLANDLDRFWLDPDGHLGRYIPAEHADQPDTSAAPEDAADSSETN
;
A
#
# COMPACT_ATOMS: atom_id res chain seq x y z
N MET A 1 -2.59 5.57 7.84
CA MET A 1 -3.11 4.86 6.65
C MET A 1 -3.19 3.37 6.98
N GLU A 2 -3.93 2.58 6.21
CA GLU A 2 -4.00 1.12 6.31
C GLU A 2 -3.75 0.49 4.94
N LEU A 3 -2.91 -0.55 4.90
CA LEU A 3 -2.58 -1.36 3.73
C LEU A 3 -3.02 -2.81 4.01
N ILE A 4 -3.67 -3.46 3.05
CA ILE A 4 -4.15 -4.84 3.16
C ILE A 4 -3.71 -5.61 1.92
N PHE A 5 -2.93 -6.66 2.07
CA PHE A 5 -2.55 -7.51 0.94
C PHE A 5 -3.63 -8.53 0.66
N LEU A 6 -4.16 -8.57 -0.56
CA LEU A 6 -5.17 -9.54 -0.99
C LEU A 6 -4.53 -10.78 -1.61
N GLY A 7 -3.40 -10.58 -2.29
CA GLY A 7 -2.53 -11.63 -2.81
C GLY A 7 -1.09 -11.15 -2.99
N THR A 8 -0.16 -12.09 -2.90
CA THR A 8 1.29 -11.82 -2.77
C THR A 8 2.17 -12.76 -3.61
N SER A 9 1.56 -13.58 -4.48
CA SER A 9 2.23 -14.54 -5.37
C SER A 9 2.51 -13.94 -6.74
N ALA A 10 3.66 -14.26 -7.31
CA ALA A 10 4.01 -13.90 -8.69
C ALA A 10 3.51 -14.92 -9.72
N GLY A 11 2.93 -14.42 -10.82
CA GLY A 11 2.56 -15.17 -12.02
C GLY A 11 1.36 -16.10 -11.87
N THR A 12 1.30 -16.89 -10.81
CA THR A 12 0.26 -17.90 -10.58
C THR A 12 -0.12 -17.99 -9.10
N PRO A 13 -1.39 -18.34 -8.78
CA PRO A 13 -1.79 -18.57 -7.41
C PRO A 13 -1.18 -19.88 -6.89
N THR A 14 -0.98 -19.94 -5.58
CA THR A 14 -0.56 -21.14 -4.86
C THR A 14 -1.60 -21.48 -3.78
N ILE A 15 -1.43 -22.62 -3.11
CA ILE A 15 -2.27 -22.98 -1.96
C ILE A 15 -2.20 -21.92 -0.84
N ARG A 16 -1.08 -21.20 -0.71
CA ARG A 16 -0.84 -20.24 0.38
C ARG A 16 -1.01 -18.77 -0.02
N ARG A 17 -0.71 -18.42 -1.27
CA ARG A 17 -0.67 -17.05 -1.77
C ARG A 17 -1.49 -16.93 -3.06
N ASN A 18 -2.43 -16.00 -3.10
CA ASN A 18 -3.10 -15.58 -4.32
C ASN A 18 -2.19 -14.66 -5.15
N VAL A 19 -2.54 -14.44 -6.41
CA VAL A 19 -1.88 -13.44 -7.28
C VAL A 19 -2.18 -12.00 -6.84
N SER A 20 -1.39 -11.06 -7.37
CA SER A 20 -1.29 -9.66 -6.98
C SER A 20 -2.64 -8.94 -6.75
N GLY A 21 -2.70 -8.28 -5.60
CA GLY A 21 -3.76 -7.32 -5.26
C GLY A 21 -3.50 -6.74 -3.88
N ALA A 22 -3.55 -5.42 -3.75
CA ALA A 22 -3.38 -4.71 -2.49
C ALA A 22 -4.44 -3.63 -2.34
N ALA A 23 -4.97 -3.47 -1.14
CA ALA A 23 -5.93 -2.44 -0.81
C ALA A 23 -5.32 -1.39 0.10
N ILE A 24 -5.62 -0.13 -0.15
CA ILE A 24 -5.19 1.00 0.67
C ILE A 24 -6.37 1.87 1.06
N ARG A 25 -6.38 2.35 2.31
CA ARG A 25 -7.39 3.29 2.81
C ARG A 25 -6.87 4.13 3.97
N MET A 26 -7.60 5.19 4.30
CA MET A 26 -7.45 5.83 5.59
C MET A 26 -7.97 4.92 6.70
N GLN A 27 -7.31 4.92 7.86
CA GLN A 27 -7.75 4.10 8.99
C GLN A 27 -9.18 4.47 9.38
N HIS A 28 -10.02 3.46 9.57
CA HIS A 28 -11.46 3.58 9.85
C HIS A 28 -12.31 4.21 8.72
N ALA A 29 -11.72 4.55 7.57
CA ALA A 29 -12.49 4.99 6.42
C ALA A 29 -13.24 3.81 5.79
N ARG A 30 -14.43 4.10 5.28
CA ARG A 30 -15.22 3.15 4.48
C ARG A 30 -14.69 3.06 3.06
N ARG A 31 -14.28 4.21 2.49
CA ARG A 31 -13.69 4.29 1.16
C ARG A 31 -12.32 3.62 1.16
N TRP A 32 -12.01 2.96 0.06
CA TRP A 32 -10.74 2.28 -0.14
C TRP A 32 -10.42 2.18 -1.62
N TYR A 33 -9.15 1.93 -1.91
CA TYR A 33 -8.58 1.89 -3.24
C TYR A 33 -7.89 0.56 -3.46
N LEU A 34 -8.01 -0.01 -4.65
CA LEU A 34 -7.40 -1.27 -5.03
C LEU A 34 -6.22 -1.01 -5.98
N VAL A 35 -5.06 -1.59 -5.69
CA VAL A 35 -3.92 -1.66 -6.60
C VAL A 35 -3.75 -3.10 -7.04
N ASP A 36 -3.84 -3.31 -8.35
CA ASP A 36 -3.96 -4.60 -9.03
C ASP A 36 -5.17 -5.44 -8.61
N CYS A 37 -5.64 -6.24 -9.56
CA CYS A 37 -6.81 -7.09 -9.43
C CYS A 37 -6.53 -8.42 -10.15
N GLY A 38 -5.57 -9.18 -9.63
CA GLY A 38 -5.30 -10.53 -10.10
C GLY A 38 -6.51 -11.45 -9.94
N GLU A 39 -6.51 -12.57 -10.66
CA GLU A 39 -7.55 -13.59 -10.54
C GLU A 39 -7.80 -13.96 -9.07
N GLY A 40 -9.09 -14.09 -8.71
CA GLY A 40 -9.46 -14.44 -7.35
C GLY A 40 -9.53 -13.27 -6.36
N THR A 41 -9.12 -12.05 -6.72
CA THR A 41 -9.13 -10.86 -5.82
C THR A 41 -10.46 -10.65 -5.10
N GLN A 42 -11.59 -10.78 -5.80
CA GLN A 42 -12.92 -10.69 -5.18
C GLN A 42 -13.16 -11.73 -4.06
N HIS A 43 -12.62 -12.95 -4.18
CA HIS A 43 -12.72 -13.98 -3.15
C HIS A 43 -11.85 -13.64 -1.93
N ARG A 44 -10.73 -12.93 -2.15
CA ARG A 44 -9.86 -12.46 -1.08
C ARG A 44 -10.53 -11.33 -0.30
N ILE A 45 -11.21 -10.41 -1.00
CA ILE A 45 -11.99 -9.32 -0.39
C ILE A 45 -13.04 -9.84 0.59
N LEU A 46 -13.71 -10.96 0.29
CA LEU A 46 -14.70 -11.59 1.20
C LEU A 46 -14.13 -11.99 2.57
N LYS A 47 -12.80 -12.09 2.71
CA LYS A 47 -12.11 -12.41 3.96
C LYS A 47 -11.60 -11.17 4.69
N THR A 48 -11.99 -9.98 4.24
CA THR A 48 -11.55 -8.68 4.76
C THR A 48 -12.76 -7.84 5.17
N PRO A 49 -12.56 -6.75 5.93
CA PRO A 49 -13.62 -5.77 6.21
C PRO A 49 -13.93 -4.84 5.02
N LEU A 50 -13.37 -5.08 3.83
CA LEU A 50 -13.58 -4.25 2.65
C LEU A 50 -14.90 -4.63 1.94
N SER A 51 -15.51 -3.65 1.29
CA SER A 51 -16.75 -3.84 0.53
C SER A 51 -16.60 -3.27 -0.88
N LEU A 52 -17.03 -4.02 -1.90
CA LEU A 52 -17.06 -3.55 -3.29
C LEU A 52 -18.00 -2.34 -3.48
N TYR A 53 -18.96 -2.15 -2.58
CA TYR A 53 -19.84 -0.97 -2.59
C TYR A 53 -19.07 0.31 -2.24
N THR A 54 -18.05 0.23 -1.38
CA THR A 54 -17.26 1.40 -0.95
C THR A 54 -15.88 1.47 -1.60
N LEU A 55 -15.62 0.64 -2.62
CA LEU A 55 -14.43 0.73 -3.46
C LEU A 55 -14.51 2.03 -4.29
N ASP A 56 -13.53 2.91 -4.15
CA ASP A 56 -13.58 4.25 -4.74
C ASP A 56 -12.87 4.28 -6.11
N ALA A 57 -11.69 3.67 -6.21
CA ALA A 57 -11.00 3.48 -7.49
C ALA A 57 -10.12 2.22 -7.52
N ILE A 58 -9.85 1.74 -8.73
CA ILE A 58 -8.89 0.68 -9.03
C ILE A 58 -7.71 1.25 -9.82
N PHE A 59 -6.51 0.86 -9.46
CA PHE A 59 -5.26 1.18 -10.15
C PHE A 59 -4.64 -0.13 -10.65
N ILE A 60 -4.31 -0.23 -11.92
CA ILE A 60 -3.69 -1.42 -12.50
C ILE A 60 -2.28 -1.07 -12.95
N THR A 61 -1.29 -1.73 -12.36
CA THR A 61 0.12 -1.44 -12.58
C THR A 61 0.55 -1.80 -14.00
N HIS A 62 0.10 -2.94 -14.52
CA HIS A 62 0.41 -3.38 -15.88
C HIS A 62 -0.55 -4.45 -16.39
N VAL A 63 -0.36 -4.90 -17.63
CA VAL A 63 -1.32 -5.73 -18.38
C VAL A 63 -1.21 -7.24 -18.18
N HIS A 64 -0.29 -7.74 -17.36
CA HIS A 64 -0.21 -9.19 -17.13
C HIS A 64 -1.43 -9.70 -16.35
N GLY A 65 -1.75 -10.97 -16.57
CA GLY A 65 -3.02 -11.55 -16.13
C GLY A 65 -3.15 -11.69 -14.62
N ASP A 66 -2.05 -12.00 -13.95
CA ASP A 66 -1.96 -12.07 -12.49
C ASP A 66 -2.14 -10.71 -11.80
N HIS A 67 -2.26 -9.62 -12.55
CA HIS A 67 -2.57 -8.27 -12.06
C HIS A 67 -3.94 -7.75 -12.51
N CYS A 68 -4.61 -8.38 -13.49
CA CYS A 68 -5.84 -7.83 -14.05
C CYS A 68 -6.98 -8.84 -14.35
N PHE A 69 -6.72 -10.15 -14.37
CA PHE A 69 -7.75 -11.15 -14.70
C PHE A 69 -8.92 -11.20 -13.70
N GLY A 70 -8.76 -10.67 -12.49
CA GLY A 70 -9.83 -10.54 -11.51
C GLY A 70 -10.87 -9.46 -11.85
N LEU A 71 -10.54 -8.50 -12.74
CA LEU A 71 -11.40 -7.35 -13.04
C LEU A 71 -12.81 -7.74 -13.49
N PRO A 72 -13.03 -8.61 -14.51
CA PRO A 72 -14.37 -8.88 -15.00
C PRO A 72 -15.29 -9.45 -13.90
N GLY A 73 -14.77 -10.41 -13.13
CA GLY A 73 -15.51 -11.01 -12.03
C GLY A 73 -15.77 -10.03 -10.89
N LEU A 74 -14.80 -9.20 -10.52
CA LEU A 74 -14.96 -8.19 -9.48
C LEU A 74 -16.03 -7.15 -9.86
N LEU A 75 -16.02 -6.67 -11.11
CA LEU A 75 -16.98 -5.68 -11.62
C LEU A 75 -18.40 -6.25 -11.64
N ALA A 76 -18.56 -7.48 -12.13
CA ALA A 76 -19.85 -8.17 -12.11
C ALA A 76 -20.38 -8.35 -10.68
N SER A 77 -19.52 -8.77 -9.74
CA SER A 77 -19.89 -8.90 -8.33
C SER A 77 -20.24 -7.58 -7.66
N ALA A 78 -19.55 -6.48 -8.01
CA ALA A 78 -19.89 -5.14 -7.53
C ALA A 78 -21.29 -4.72 -8.02
N SER A 79 -21.61 -4.98 -9.30
CA SER A 79 -22.92 -4.72 -9.90
C SER A 79 -24.02 -5.51 -9.18
N MET A 80 -23.81 -6.81 -9.02
CA MET A 80 -24.74 -7.71 -8.32
C MET A 80 -24.92 -7.37 -6.83
N SER A 81 -23.94 -6.72 -6.22
CA SER A 81 -24.02 -6.21 -4.84
C SER A 81 -24.76 -4.87 -4.74
N GLY A 82 -25.36 -4.38 -5.83
CA GLY A 82 -26.18 -3.17 -5.85
C GLY A 82 -25.38 -1.88 -5.99
N ARG A 83 -24.14 -1.92 -6.49
CA ARG A 83 -23.39 -0.70 -6.77
C ARG A 83 -24.05 0.07 -7.91
N THR A 84 -24.31 1.36 -7.70
CA THR A 84 -24.78 2.29 -8.75
C THR A 84 -23.81 3.43 -9.01
N GLU A 85 -22.98 3.76 -8.01
CA GLU A 85 -21.98 4.82 -8.14
C GLU A 85 -20.89 4.44 -9.16
N PRO A 86 -20.46 5.40 -10.01
CA PRO A 86 -19.36 5.18 -10.93
C PRO A 86 -18.13 4.60 -10.24
N LEU A 87 -17.38 3.76 -10.95
CA LEU A 87 -16.12 3.22 -10.47
C LEU A 87 -14.99 3.69 -11.38
N ARG A 88 -14.04 4.41 -10.80
CA ARG A 88 -12.88 4.88 -11.53
C ARG A 88 -11.82 3.81 -11.65
N ILE A 89 -11.27 3.64 -12.85
CA ILE A 89 -10.20 2.69 -13.14
C ILE A 89 -9.05 3.41 -13.84
N TYR A 90 -7.91 3.50 -13.17
CA TYR A 90 -6.65 3.98 -13.72
C TYR A 90 -5.83 2.78 -14.20
N ALA A 91 -5.69 2.60 -15.50
CA ALA A 91 -5.00 1.43 -16.03
C ALA A 91 -4.34 1.68 -17.40
N PRO A 92 -3.42 0.82 -17.85
CA PRO A 92 -2.96 0.82 -19.23
C PRO A 92 -4.13 0.71 -20.22
N PRO A 93 -4.11 1.38 -21.38
CA PRO A 93 -5.23 1.42 -22.33
C PRO A 93 -5.79 0.04 -22.74
N ALA A 94 -4.95 -0.99 -22.79
CA ALA A 94 -5.37 -2.34 -23.14
C ALA A 94 -6.39 -2.95 -22.14
N ILE A 95 -6.40 -2.49 -20.88
CA ILE A 95 -7.32 -2.97 -19.85
C ILE A 95 -8.76 -2.58 -20.16
N GLU A 96 -9.01 -1.39 -20.73
CA GLU A 96 -10.35 -0.98 -21.14
C GLU A 96 -10.95 -1.96 -22.15
N LYS A 97 -10.15 -2.34 -23.16
CA LYS A 97 -10.53 -3.34 -24.15
C LYS A 97 -10.77 -4.71 -23.52
N PHE A 98 -9.93 -5.12 -22.58
CA PHE A 98 -10.09 -6.38 -21.86
C PHE A 98 -11.42 -6.43 -21.09
N ILE A 99 -11.73 -5.39 -20.32
CA ILE A 99 -13.01 -5.26 -19.60
C ILE A 99 -14.17 -5.31 -20.59
N LYS A 100 -14.13 -4.49 -21.64
CA LYS A 100 -15.21 -4.40 -22.64
C LYS A 100 -15.48 -5.74 -23.31
N VAL A 101 -14.44 -6.46 -23.75
CA VAL A 101 -14.61 -7.78 -24.38
C VAL A 101 -15.21 -8.78 -23.39
N ALA A 102 -14.72 -8.79 -22.15
CA ALA A 102 -15.25 -9.70 -21.13
C ALA A 102 -16.73 -9.41 -20.83
N THR A 103 -17.12 -8.15 -20.66
CA THR A 103 -18.52 -7.78 -20.41
C THR A 103 -19.42 -8.05 -21.62
N ASP A 104 -18.97 -7.73 -22.83
CA ASP A 104 -19.74 -7.91 -24.06
C ASP A 104 -20.02 -9.39 -24.33
N VAL A 105 -18.99 -10.25 -24.24
CA VAL A 105 -19.12 -11.69 -24.55
C VAL A 105 -19.93 -12.44 -23.49
N THR A 106 -19.82 -12.03 -22.22
CA THR A 106 -20.58 -12.66 -21.13
C THR A 106 -21.98 -12.08 -20.97
N GLN A 107 -22.35 -11.06 -21.75
CA GLN A 107 -23.58 -10.30 -21.59
C GLN A 107 -23.76 -9.77 -20.15
N SER A 108 -22.66 -9.28 -19.57
CA SER A 108 -22.65 -8.71 -18.22
C SER A 108 -23.05 -7.23 -18.29
N TRP A 109 -24.21 -6.91 -17.72
CA TRP A 109 -24.72 -5.55 -17.61
C TRP A 109 -24.35 -4.98 -16.25
N LEU A 110 -23.53 -3.93 -16.24
CA LEU A 110 -23.12 -3.25 -15.02
C LEU A 110 -24.18 -2.21 -14.63
N SER A 111 -24.57 -2.19 -13.36
CA SER A 111 -25.51 -1.19 -12.80
C SER A 111 -24.86 0.16 -12.50
N PHE A 112 -23.60 0.34 -12.87
CA PHE A 112 -22.80 1.55 -12.65
C PHE A 112 -21.88 1.81 -13.84
N GLU A 113 -21.44 3.05 -13.98
CA GLU A 113 -20.50 3.48 -15.02
C GLU A 113 -19.05 3.11 -14.66
N ILE A 114 -18.29 2.65 -15.64
CA ILE A 114 -16.83 2.56 -15.53
C ILE A 114 -16.25 3.87 -16.06
N ASP A 115 -15.70 4.67 -15.15
CA ASP A 115 -14.92 5.88 -15.48
C ASP A 115 -13.47 5.45 -15.72
N PHE A 116 -13.15 5.07 -16.97
CA PHE A 116 -11.82 4.58 -17.34
C PHE A 116 -10.88 5.73 -17.66
N VAL A 117 -9.74 5.79 -16.97
CA VAL A 117 -8.69 6.79 -17.20
C VAL A 117 -7.41 6.07 -17.61
N PRO A 118 -6.97 6.19 -18.88
CA PRO A 118 -5.69 5.65 -19.30
C PRO A 118 -4.55 6.27 -18.49
N VAL A 119 -3.66 5.44 -17.93
CA VAL A 119 -2.52 5.92 -17.12
C VAL A 119 -1.64 6.92 -17.89
N THR A 120 -1.52 6.74 -19.20
CA THR A 120 -0.79 7.67 -20.10
C THR A 120 -1.43 9.05 -20.26
N GLN A 121 -2.68 9.21 -19.83
CA GLN A 121 -3.43 10.47 -19.86
C GLN A 121 -3.71 11.01 -18.46
N ALA A 122 -3.30 10.27 -17.41
CA ALA A 122 -3.50 10.68 -16.05
C ALA A 122 -2.63 11.90 -15.71
N GLN A 123 -3.16 12.80 -14.89
CA GLN A 123 -2.37 13.90 -14.33
C GLN A 123 -1.30 13.33 -13.39
N GLN A 124 -0.17 14.02 -13.28
CA GLN A 124 0.93 13.59 -12.41
C GLN A 124 0.56 13.54 -10.92
N ALA A 125 -0.50 14.25 -10.51
CA ALA A 125 -1.06 14.25 -9.17
C ALA A 125 -2.59 14.10 -9.23
N ILE A 126 -3.07 12.87 -9.13
CA ILE A 126 -4.47 12.51 -9.25
C ILE A 126 -5.18 12.78 -7.92
N ASP A 127 -6.31 13.49 -7.96
CA ASP A 127 -7.20 13.60 -6.80
C ASP A 127 -8.04 12.32 -6.64
N CYS A 128 -7.81 11.61 -5.54
CA CYS A 128 -8.55 10.41 -5.14
C CYS A 128 -9.10 10.56 -3.74
N GLY A 129 -9.92 11.60 -3.52
CA GLY A 129 -10.69 11.77 -2.28
C GLY A 129 -9.81 11.96 -1.06
N ASP A 130 -9.50 10.86 -0.37
CA ASP A 130 -8.61 10.81 0.79
C ASP A 130 -7.12 11.00 0.44
N PHE A 131 -6.75 10.74 -0.82
CA PHE A 131 -5.37 10.76 -1.29
C PHE A 131 -5.15 11.69 -2.47
N THR A 132 -3.92 12.16 -2.60
CA THR A 132 -3.33 12.57 -3.86
C THR A 132 -2.42 11.45 -4.33
N VAL A 133 -2.61 10.97 -5.57
CA VAL A 133 -1.89 9.82 -6.12
C VAL A 133 -0.95 10.26 -7.24
N ASP A 134 0.34 10.03 -7.07
CA ASP A 134 1.35 10.18 -8.13
C ASP A 134 1.66 8.86 -8.84
N ILE A 135 2.11 8.96 -10.09
CA ILE A 135 2.47 7.82 -10.93
C ILE A 135 3.96 7.88 -11.25
N SER A 136 4.66 6.76 -11.13
CA SER A 136 6.03 6.59 -11.62
C SER A 136 6.08 5.46 -12.65
N GLU A 137 6.74 5.70 -13.79
CA GLU A 137 7.00 4.65 -14.78
C GLU A 137 8.07 3.69 -14.27
N LEU A 138 7.89 2.40 -14.54
CA LEU A 138 8.77 1.33 -14.11
C LEU A 138 9.35 0.56 -15.32
N SER A 139 10.38 -0.23 -15.06
CA SER A 139 11.03 -1.07 -16.07
C SER A 139 10.53 -2.51 -16.00
N HIS A 140 9.76 -2.95 -17.00
CA HIS A 140 9.24 -4.31 -17.11
C HIS A 140 9.01 -4.70 -18.57
N ARG A 141 8.63 -5.97 -18.85
CA ARG A 141 8.41 -6.50 -20.23
C ARG A 141 7.32 -5.78 -21.01
N VAL A 142 6.41 -5.16 -20.27
CA VAL A 142 5.32 -4.30 -20.76
C VAL A 142 5.35 -3.02 -19.92
N PRO A 143 4.75 -1.91 -20.38
CA PRO A 143 4.63 -0.71 -19.55
C PRO A 143 4.06 -1.05 -18.17
N SER A 144 4.78 -0.65 -17.13
CA SER A 144 4.47 -0.91 -15.73
C SER A 144 4.60 0.39 -14.94
N PHE A 145 3.82 0.51 -13.87
CA PHE A 145 3.69 1.74 -13.10
C PHE A 145 3.68 1.48 -11.60
N ALA A 146 4.18 2.44 -10.82
CA ALA A 146 3.98 2.54 -9.39
C ALA A 146 2.99 3.66 -9.07
N TYR A 147 2.26 3.51 -7.98
CA TYR A 147 1.30 4.49 -7.47
C TYR A 147 1.70 4.96 -6.08
N GLY A 148 1.98 6.25 -5.93
CA GLY A 148 2.31 6.91 -4.67
C GLY A 148 1.08 7.54 -4.04
N PHE A 149 0.54 6.96 -2.97
CA PHE A 149 -0.63 7.48 -2.25
C PHE A 149 -0.18 8.40 -1.12
N THR A 150 -0.31 9.70 -1.31
CA THR A 150 -0.07 10.72 -0.28
C THR A 150 -1.39 11.09 0.37
N GLU A 151 -1.50 10.99 1.69
CA GLU A 151 -2.71 11.41 2.40
C GLU A 151 -2.95 12.91 2.23
N LYS A 152 -4.22 13.32 2.14
CA LYS A 152 -4.55 14.74 2.12
C LYS A 152 -4.46 15.38 3.52
N PRO A 153 -4.08 16.66 3.59
CA PRO A 153 -4.05 17.39 4.85
C PRO A 153 -5.43 17.38 5.50
N LYS A 154 -5.48 16.95 6.76
CA LYS A 154 -6.65 17.17 7.61
C LYS A 154 -6.74 18.64 7.97
N GLN A 155 -7.94 19.09 8.37
CA GLN A 155 -8.11 20.41 8.96
C GLN A 155 -7.10 20.61 10.10
N ARG A 156 -6.47 21.79 10.12
CA ARG A 156 -5.44 22.13 11.10
C ARG A 156 -6.04 22.14 12.50
N ARG A 157 -5.28 21.71 13.50
CA ARG A 157 -5.78 21.63 14.88
C ARG A 157 -5.49 22.94 15.61
N LEU A 158 -6.46 23.41 16.39
CA LEU A 158 -6.25 24.54 17.30
C LEU A 158 -5.24 24.18 18.40
N ASN A 159 -4.34 25.11 18.72
CA ASN A 159 -3.56 25.10 19.93
C ASN A 159 -4.42 25.60 21.11
N VAL A 160 -5.30 24.71 21.59
CA VAL A 160 -6.25 24.99 22.67
C VAL A 160 -5.56 25.46 23.95
N LYS A 161 -4.34 24.97 24.22
CA LYS A 161 -3.56 25.40 25.39
C LYS A 161 -3.18 26.88 25.28
N LYS A 162 -2.67 27.31 24.12
CA LYS A 162 -2.31 28.72 23.87
C LYS A 162 -3.54 29.62 23.85
N LEU A 163 -4.61 29.23 23.16
CA LEU A 163 -5.87 29.98 23.15
C LEU A 163 -6.40 30.25 24.57
N LYS A 164 -6.36 29.24 25.45
CA LYS A 164 -6.77 29.39 26.85
C LYS A 164 -5.80 30.26 27.65
N ALA A 165 -4.49 30.11 27.43
CA ALA A 165 -3.47 30.91 28.11
C ALA A 165 -3.58 32.40 27.76
N ASP A 166 -3.91 32.71 26.51
CA ASP A 166 -4.07 34.08 26.02
C ASP A 166 -5.49 34.63 26.28
N GLY A 167 -6.34 33.88 26.99
CA GLY A 167 -7.68 34.30 27.39
C GLY A 167 -8.66 34.46 26.22
N VAL A 168 -8.48 33.71 25.14
CA VAL A 168 -9.38 33.73 23.97
C VAL A 168 -10.62 32.87 24.28
N PRO A 169 -11.82 33.46 24.37
CA PRO A 169 -13.03 32.73 24.71
C PRO A 169 -13.40 31.72 23.61
N ALA A 170 -13.84 30.53 24.01
CA ALA A 170 -14.34 29.53 23.06
C ALA A 170 -15.62 30.05 22.40
N GLY A 171 -15.70 29.93 21.07
CA GLY A 171 -16.83 30.46 20.30
C GLY A 171 -16.50 30.68 18.82
N PRO A 172 -17.19 31.60 18.14
CA PRO A 172 -17.00 31.89 16.71
C PRO A 172 -15.54 32.19 16.34
N ILE A 173 -14.81 32.86 17.24
CA ILE A 173 -13.40 33.22 17.09
C ILE A 173 -12.51 31.99 16.93
N TRP A 174 -12.74 30.93 17.71
CA TRP A 174 -12.01 29.67 17.56
C TRP A 174 -12.32 29.01 16.20
N GLY A 175 -13.55 29.16 15.71
CA GLY A 175 -13.94 28.67 14.39
C GLY A 175 -13.24 29.40 13.24
N ALA A 176 -13.09 30.73 13.35
CA ALA A 176 -12.34 31.55 12.39
C ALA A 176 -10.85 31.16 12.39
N ILE A 177 -10.23 31.11 13.58
CA ILE A 177 -8.84 30.67 13.74
C ILE A 177 -8.64 29.25 13.20
N HIS A 178 -9.58 28.33 13.43
CA HIS A 178 -9.50 26.96 12.92
C HIS A 178 -9.52 26.88 11.37
N LYS A 179 -10.08 27.90 10.70
CA LYS A 179 -10.02 28.06 9.23
C LYS A 179 -8.74 28.76 8.76
N GLY A 180 -7.87 29.18 9.69
CA GLY A 180 -6.68 29.96 9.38
C GLY A 180 -6.95 31.45 9.20
N GLU A 181 -8.11 31.95 9.64
CA GLU A 181 -8.46 33.36 9.59
C GLU A 181 -7.94 34.08 10.84
N ASP A 182 -7.48 35.32 10.66
CA ASP A 182 -7.22 36.23 11.76
C ASP A 182 -8.53 36.67 12.41
N ALA A 183 -8.50 36.95 13.71
CA ALA A 183 -9.70 37.30 14.46
C ALA A 183 -9.45 38.43 15.46
N THR A 184 -10.46 39.28 15.65
CA THR A 184 -10.42 40.34 16.67
C THR A 184 -11.34 39.99 17.82
N LEU A 185 -10.84 40.09 19.04
CA LEU A 185 -11.61 39.91 20.26
C LEU A 185 -12.50 41.13 20.55
N ASP A 186 -13.54 40.94 21.37
CA ASP A 186 -14.42 42.04 21.82
C ASP A 186 -13.67 43.12 22.62
N ASP A 187 -12.53 42.76 23.22
CA ASP A 187 -11.64 43.69 23.92
C ASP A 187 -10.67 44.45 22.99
N GLY A 188 -10.79 44.27 21.67
CA GLY A 188 -10.00 44.94 20.64
C GLY A 188 -8.65 44.29 20.32
N ARG A 189 -8.26 43.20 20.99
CA ARG A 189 -7.02 42.46 20.65
C ARG A 189 -7.17 41.77 19.29
N SER A 190 -6.18 41.95 18.42
CA SER A 190 -6.05 41.23 17.15
C SER A 190 -5.27 39.94 17.36
N LEU A 191 -5.78 38.84 16.81
CA LEU A 191 -5.21 37.50 16.88
C LEU A 191 -4.81 37.07 15.47
N VAL A 192 -3.54 36.75 15.28
CA VAL A 192 -3.07 36.11 14.05
C VAL A 192 -3.44 34.63 14.12
N GLY A 193 -4.30 34.13 13.23
CA GLY A 193 -4.86 32.79 13.33
C GLY A 193 -3.79 31.69 13.35
N GLU A 194 -2.73 31.88 12.55
CA GLU A 194 -1.59 30.97 12.44
C GLU A 194 -0.89 30.72 13.79
N ASP A 195 -0.83 31.73 14.64
CA ASP A 195 -0.18 31.64 15.96
C ASP A 195 -0.91 30.67 16.91
N TYR A 196 -2.17 30.38 16.63
CA TYR A 196 -3.05 29.55 17.44
C TYR A 196 -3.37 28.21 16.78
N LEU A 197 -2.68 27.88 15.68
CA LEU A 197 -2.74 26.57 15.04
C LEU A 197 -1.54 25.72 15.43
N MET A 198 -1.77 24.42 15.59
CA MET A 198 -0.68 23.46 15.67
C MET A 198 0.01 23.37 14.30
N PRO A 199 1.34 23.16 14.24
CA PRO A 199 2.02 22.87 12.98
C PRO A 199 1.31 21.75 12.22
N PRO A 200 1.19 21.84 10.89
CA PRO A 200 0.57 20.78 10.11
C PRO A 200 1.36 19.48 10.31
N PRO A 201 0.69 18.34 10.51
CA PRO A 201 1.40 17.06 10.59
C PRO A 201 2.07 16.77 9.24
N LYS A 202 3.18 16.04 9.28
CA LYS A 202 3.77 15.48 8.06
C LYS A 202 2.73 14.58 7.39
N LEU A 203 2.52 14.79 6.09
CA LEU A 203 1.66 13.91 5.30
C LEU A 203 2.40 12.61 5.04
N ARG A 204 1.70 11.50 5.28
CA ARG A 204 2.20 10.16 5.01
C ARG A 204 2.01 9.79 3.54
N LYS A 205 3.01 9.12 2.98
CA LYS A 205 3.01 8.57 1.63
C LYS A 205 3.37 7.08 1.64
N ILE A 206 2.59 6.29 0.92
CA ILE A 206 2.85 4.86 0.65
C ILE A 206 2.96 4.70 -0.86
N ILE A 207 4.06 4.13 -1.34
CA ILE A 207 4.24 3.76 -2.76
C ILE A 207 3.94 2.28 -2.91
N ILE A 208 3.09 1.92 -3.88
CA ILE A 208 2.82 0.54 -4.27
C ILE A 208 3.28 0.35 -5.71
N CYS A 209 4.31 -0.48 -5.90
CA CYS A 209 4.94 -0.72 -7.19
C CYS A 209 4.31 -1.92 -7.90
N GLY A 210 4.17 -1.80 -9.22
CA GLY A 210 4.04 -2.97 -10.09
C GLY A 210 5.36 -3.71 -10.26
N ASP A 211 5.30 -4.77 -11.06
CA ASP A 211 6.46 -5.56 -11.44
C ASP A 211 7.50 -4.70 -12.14
N ASN A 212 8.76 -4.86 -11.72
CA ASN A 212 9.89 -4.18 -12.32
C ASN A 212 11.26 -4.76 -11.93
N ASP A 213 12.25 -4.59 -12.81
CA ASP A 213 13.66 -5.00 -12.63
C ASP A 213 14.61 -3.87 -12.22
N ARG A 214 14.12 -2.62 -12.14
CA ARG A 214 14.92 -1.44 -11.82
C ARG A 214 14.27 -0.61 -10.71
N PRO A 215 14.54 -0.94 -9.44
CA PRO A 215 14.09 -0.13 -8.31
C PRO A 215 14.46 1.35 -8.42
N GLU A 216 15.54 1.68 -9.14
CA GLU A 216 16.00 3.05 -9.39
C GLU A 216 14.98 3.93 -10.12
N CYS A 217 13.98 3.34 -10.80
CA CYS A 217 12.84 4.07 -11.34
C CYS A 217 12.09 4.90 -10.27
N LEU A 218 12.29 4.58 -8.99
CA LEU A 218 11.69 5.28 -7.85
C LEU A 218 12.61 6.33 -7.20
N ALA A 219 13.81 6.59 -7.73
CA ALA A 219 14.81 7.43 -7.07
C ALA A 219 14.29 8.84 -6.68
N GLU A 220 13.39 9.40 -7.49
CA GLU A 220 12.80 10.72 -7.24
C GLU A 220 11.70 10.72 -6.18
N THR A 221 11.02 9.58 -5.97
CA THR A 221 9.80 9.51 -5.13
C THR A 221 9.99 8.71 -3.85
N ALA A 222 10.91 7.73 -3.83
CA ALA A 222 11.12 6.82 -2.70
C ALA A 222 11.51 7.54 -1.41
N SER A 223 12.38 8.55 -1.49
CA SER A 223 12.85 9.33 -0.34
C SER A 223 11.73 10.13 0.36
N THR A 224 10.63 10.40 -0.36
CA THR A 224 9.46 11.10 0.19
C THR A 224 8.45 10.16 0.87
N ALA A 225 8.60 8.84 0.67
CA ALA A 225 7.66 7.85 1.15
C ALA A 225 8.04 7.27 2.52
N GLU A 226 7.03 7.06 3.36
CA GLU A 226 7.19 6.32 4.61
C GLU A 226 7.24 4.82 4.37
N VAL A 227 6.56 4.33 3.33
CA VAL A 227 6.50 2.92 2.98
C VAL A 227 6.68 2.75 1.47
N VAL A 228 7.56 1.83 1.08
CA VAL A 228 7.66 1.34 -0.30
C VAL A 228 7.25 -0.14 -0.31
N VAL A 229 6.22 -0.46 -1.10
CA VAL A 229 5.79 -1.82 -1.38
C VAL A 229 6.33 -2.22 -2.74
N HIS A 230 7.16 -3.24 -2.79
CA HIS A 230 7.89 -3.61 -4.00
C HIS A 230 7.97 -5.13 -4.18
N GLU A 231 8.05 -5.57 -5.43
CA GLU A 231 8.31 -6.98 -5.70
C GLU A 231 9.72 -7.41 -5.26
N ALA A 232 9.81 -8.66 -4.82
CA ALA A 232 11.08 -9.38 -4.66
C ALA A 232 10.87 -10.80 -5.17
N THR A 233 10.65 -10.93 -6.49
CA THR A 233 10.24 -12.19 -7.10
C THR A 233 11.27 -13.29 -6.87
N TYR A 234 12.55 -12.94 -6.81
CA TYR A 234 13.66 -13.88 -6.65
C TYR A 234 14.71 -13.41 -5.64
N THR A 235 15.55 -14.33 -5.16
CA THR A 235 16.88 -14.01 -4.67
C THR A 235 17.83 -13.81 -5.85
N GLU A 236 18.97 -13.16 -5.63
CA GLU A 236 19.98 -12.88 -6.65
C GLU A 236 20.50 -14.17 -7.29
N ASP A 237 20.81 -15.19 -6.48
CA ASP A 237 21.35 -16.47 -6.95
C ASP A 237 20.36 -17.22 -7.85
N VAL A 238 19.07 -17.15 -7.55
CA VAL A 238 18.01 -17.74 -8.37
C VAL A 238 17.87 -16.96 -9.68
N SER A 239 17.88 -15.63 -9.63
CA SER A 239 17.75 -14.77 -10.81
C SER A 239 18.88 -15.02 -11.81
N GLN A 240 20.13 -15.09 -11.35
CA GLN A 240 21.30 -15.39 -12.19
C GLN A 240 21.27 -16.77 -12.84
N GLY A 241 20.54 -17.73 -12.25
CA GLY A 241 20.35 -19.07 -12.79
C GLY A 241 19.24 -19.19 -13.85
N LEU A 242 18.46 -18.13 -14.11
CA LEU A 242 17.39 -18.15 -15.10
C LEU A 242 17.95 -18.11 -16.52
N LYS A 243 17.29 -18.83 -17.44
CA LYS A 243 17.68 -18.90 -18.85
C LYS A 243 17.29 -17.67 -19.67
N PHE A 244 16.44 -16.81 -19.11
CA PHE A 244 15.95 -15.60 -19.72
C PHE A 244 15.82 -14.54 -18.62
N ASP A 245 15.92 -13.28 -19.00
CA ASP A 245 15.67 -12.16 -18.10
C ASP A 245 14.15 -12.01 -17.91
N PRO A 246 13.62 -12.29 -16.72
CA PRO A 246 12.20 -12.16 -16.48
C PRO A 246 11.79 -10.68 -16.24
N GLN A 247 12.75 -9.75 -16.16
CA GLN A 247 12.54 -8.34 -15.81
C GLN A 247 11.78 -8.17 -14.48
N HIS A 248 12.27 -8.85 -13.46
CA HIS A 248 11.81 -8.76 -12.07
C HIS A 248 12.97 -8.43 -11.13
N SER A 249 12.66 -7.83 -9.99
CA SER A 249 13.66 -7.44 -8.99
C SER A 249 14.03 -8.60 -8.07
N THR A 250 15.29 -8.62 -7.67
CA THR A 250 15.79 -9.54 -6.63
C THR A 250 15.66 -8.90 -5.26
N ALA A 251 15.58 -9.71 -4.19
CA ALA A 251 15.53 -9.21 -2.82
C ALA A 251 16.75 -8.32 -2.52
N LYS A 252 17.94 -8.74 -2.97
CA LYS A 252 19.17 -7.94 -2.93
C LYS A 252 19.04 -6.59 -3.63
N ALA A 253 18.51 -6.56 -4.86
CA ALA A 253 18.43 -5.33 -5.65
C ALA A 253 17.54 -4.29 -4.97
N ILE A 254 16.33 -4.67 -4.58
CA ILE A 254 15.40 -3.75 -3.92
C ILE A 254 15.88 -3.33 -2.52
N ALA A 255 16.44 -4.24 -1.73
CA ALA A 255 16.99 -3.92 -0.41
C ALA A 255 18.15 -2.91 -0.52
N GLY A 256 19.09 -3.13 -1.44
CA GLY A 256 20.20 -2.22 -1.67
C GLY A 256 19.77 -0.84 -2.20
N PHE A 257 18.70 -0.78 -3.01
CA PHE A 257 18.09 0.49 -3.40
C PHE A 257 17.44 1.19 -2.20
N ALA A 258 16.63 0.47 -1.42
CA ALA A 258 15.92 1.01 -0.26
C ALA A 258 16.88 1.59 0.79
N GLU A 259 18.02 0.93 1.01
CA GLU A 259 19.09 1.43 1.89
C GLU A 259 19.65 2.77 1.37
N LYS A 260 20.04 2.84 0.10
CA LYS A 260 20.58 4.06 -0.51
C LYS A 260 19.58 5.21 -0.54
N ALA A 261 18.29 4.90 -0.71
CA ALA A 261 17.21 5.87 -0.75
C ALA A 261 16.66 6.23 0.65
N GLU A 262 17.25 5.67 1.72
CA GLU A 262 16.84 5.88 3.12
C GLU A 262 15.35 5.58 3.37
N VAL A 263 14.81 4.57 2.66
CA VAL A 263 13.42 4.13 2.85
C VAL A 263 13.26 3.63 4.28
N LYS A 264 12.23 4.10 4.99
CA LYS A 264 12.01 3.74 6.41
C LYS A 264 11.40 2.37 6.61
N ASN A 265 10.41 2.03 5.79
CA ASN A 265 9.70 0.76 5.85
C ASN A 265 9.61 0.18 4.43
N LEU A 266 10.21 -0.99 4.23
CA LEU A 266 10.17 -1.74 2.98
C LEU A 266 9.26 -2.96 3.15
N VAL A 267 8.24 -3.09 2.29
CA VAL A 267 7.35 -4.24 2.28
C VAL A 267 7.55 -5.00 0.97
N LEU A 268 8.06 -6.22 1.06
CA LEU A 268 8.27 -7.10 -0.08
C LEU A 268 7.02 -7.93 -0.38
N THR A 269 6.72 -8.11 -1.65
CA THR A 269 5.60 -8.92 -2.15
C THR A 269 5.95 -9.59 -3.48
N HIS A 270 4.95 -10.17 -4.15
CA HIS A 270 5.07 -10.75 -5.49
C HIS A 270 6.16 -11.82 -5.56
N PHE A 271 6.06 -12.82 -4.68
CA PHE A 271 7.09 -13.84 -4.55
C PHE A 271 6.88 -14.97 -5.55
N SER A 272 7.95 -15.46 -6.16
CA SER A 272 7.88 -16.66 -6.99
C SER A 272 7.36 -17.86 -6.18
N SER A 273 6.47 -18.64 -6.78
CA SER A 273 5.88 -19.85 -6.20
C SER A 273 6.91 -20.94 -5.79
N ARG A 274 8.18 -20.76 -6.17
CA ARG A 274 9.30 -21.61 -5.73
C ARG A 274 9.62 -21.49 -4.24
N TYR A 275 9.36 -20.34 -3.61
CA TYR A 275 9.69 -20.11 -2.21
C TYR A 275 8.55 -20.60 -1.32
N GLN A 276 8.81 -21.64 -0.55
CA GLN A 276 7.83 -22.18 0.39
C GLN A 276 7.83 -21.37 1.69
N GLN A 277 6.64 -21.14 2.25
CA GLN A 277 6.50 -20.43 3.53
C GLN A 277 6.93 -21.26 4.74
N VAL A 278 6.69 -22.58 4.69
CA VAL A 278 7.07 -23.55 5.72
C VAL A 278 7.44 -24.85 5.01
N GLY A 279 8.56 -25.48 5.38
CA GLY A 279 8.89 -26.84 4.92
C GLY A 279 10.37 -27.08 4.64
N ARG A 280 10.68 -28.33 4.24
CA ARG A 280 12.01 -28.81 3.79
C ARG A 280 12.17 -28.74 2.27
N GLY A 281 11.42 -27.85 1.61
CA GLY A 281 11.62 -27.59 0.18
C GLY A 281 13.02 -27.04 -0.08
N PRO A 282 13.51 -27.09 -1.32
CA PRO A 282 14.85 -26.60 -1.64
C PRO A 282 14.99 -25.08 -1.46
N ARG A 283 13.87 -24.35 -1.43
CA ARG A 283 13.83 -22.89 -1.30
C ARG A 283 12.72 -22.44 -0.35
N THR A 284 13.03 -21.50 0.54
CA THR A 284 12.08 -20.97 1.54
C THR A 284 12.03 -19.44 1.53
N MET A 285 10.96 -18.87 2.08
CA MET A 285 10.84 -17.41 2.25
C MET A 285 11.97 -16.81 3.11
N ALA A 286 12.59 -17.62 3.99
CA ALA A 286 13.72 -17.19 4.81
C ALA A 286 14.94 -16.78 3.97
N GLU A 287 15.08 -17.28 2.75
CA GLU A 287 16.17 -16.87 1.86
C GLU A 287 15.96 -15.46 1.29
N ILE A 288 14.72 -15.13 0.92
CA ILE A 288 14.34 -13.77 0.50
C ILE A 288 14.57 -12.80 1.65
N GLU A 289 14.13 -13.17 2.86
CA GLU A 289 14.31 -12.36 4.06
C GLU A 289 15.80 -12.16 4.39
N ALA A 290 16.57 -13.23 4.46
CA ALA A 290 18.00 -13.16 4.77
C ALA A 290 18.78 -12.33 3.75
N GLU A 291 18.50 -12.49 2.45
CA GLU A 291 19.14 -11.69 1.41
C GLU A 291 18.77 -10.20 1.52
N ALA A 292 17.49 -9.88 1.75
CA ALA A 292 17.06 -8.50 1.91
C ALA A 292 17.66 -7.85 3.17
N THR A 293 17.63 -8.52 4.32
CA THR A 293 18.20 -8.02 5.58
C THR A 293 19.71 -7.83 5.52
N ALA A 294 20.43 -8.61 4.70
CA ALA A 294 21.86 -8.41 4.49
C ALA A 294 22.20 -7.08 3.77
N HIS A 295 21.22 -6.45 3.13
CA HIS A 295 21.41 -5.27 2.28
C HIS A 295 20.57 -4.05 2.70
N TYR A 296 19.70 -4.18 3.72
CA TYR A 296 18.81 -3.13 4.18
C TYR A 296 18.67 -3.14 5.71
N SER A 297 18.90 -1.99 6.32
CA SER A 297 18.92 -1.79 7.78
C SER A 297 17.63 -1.20 8.36
N GLY A 298 16.70 -0.77 7.50
CA GLY A 298 15.39 -0.24 7.91
C GLY A 298 14.39 -1.33 8.29
N ARG A 299 13.09 -0.97 8.38
CA ARG A 299 12.05 -1.93 8.76
C ARG A 299 11.60 -2.75 7.57
N LEU A 300 12.01 -4.01 7.53
CA LEU A 300 11.63 -4.96 6.49
C LEU A 300 10.38 -5.76 6.89
N HIS A 301 9.46 -5.92 5.95
CA HIS A 301 8.32 -6.84 6.07
C HIS A 301 8.17 -7.67 4.80
N LEU A 302 7.94 -8.98 4.95
CA LEU A 302 7.50 -9.86 3.85
C LEU A 302 5.99 -10.02 3.93
N ALA A 303 5.26 -9.48 2.96
CA ALA A 303 3.81 -9.51 2.95
C ALA A 303 3.28 -10.94 2.81
N ASN A 304 2.21 -11.26 3.52
CA ASN A 304 1.38 -12.44 3.29
C ASN A 304 -0.01 -12.04 2.86
N ASP A 305 -0.70 -12.97 2.21
CA ASP A 305 -2.11 -12.80 1.94
C ASP A 305 -2.88 -12.48 3.23
N LEU A 306 -3.69 -11.43 3.16
CA LEU A 306 -4.50 -10.86 4.24
C LEU A 306 -3.72 -10.18 5.36
N ASP A 307 -2.40 -10.02 5.23
CA ASP A 307 -1.66 -9.13 6.13
C ASP A 307 -2.23 -7.72 6.05
N ARG A 308 -2.47 -7.13 7.22
CA ARG A 308 -2.93 -5.76 7.37
C ARG A 308 -1.87 -4.96 8.10
N PHE A 309 -1.47 -3.84 7.53
CA PHE A 309 -0.53 -2.91 8.12
C PHE A 309 -1.20 -1.58 8.41
N TRP A 310 -0.81 -0.93 9.49
CA TRP A 310 -1.18 0.44 9.80
C TRP A 310 0.07 1.30 9.84
N LEU A 311 -0.01 2.47 9.20
CA LEU A 311 1.03 3.50 9.26
C LEU A 311 0.53 4.65 10.13
N ASP A 312 1.18 4.93 11.25
CA ASP A 312 0.86 6.07 12.12
C ASP A 312 1.46 7.39 11.63
N PRO A 313 1.06 8.54 12.22
CA PRO A 313 1.61 9.85 11.86
C PRO A 313 3.13 10.02 12.03
N ASP A 314 3.78 9.18 12.84
CA ASP A 314 5.23 9.25 13.09
C ASP A 314 6.03 8.42 12.07
N GLY A 315 5.34 7.74 11.15
CA GLY A 315 5.94 6.90 10.11
C GLY A 315 6.31 5.51 10.61
N HIS A 316 5.75 5.07 11.73
CA HIS A 316 5.85 3.68 12.18
C HIS A 316 4.80 2.81 11.49
N LEU A 317 5.27 1.75 10.84
CA LEU A 317 4.46 0.74 10.19
C LEU A 317 4.31 -0.46 11.13
N GLY A 318 3.12 -0.62 11.71
CA GLY A 318 2.77 -1.79 12.50
C GLY A 318 1.94 -2.78 11.69
N ARG A 319 1.94 -4.05 12.08
CA ARG A 319 1.07 -5.10 11.52
C ARG A 319 -0.04 -5.41 12.51
N TYR A 320 -1.28 -5.57 12.03
CA TYR A 320 -2.36 -6.08 12.87
C TYR A 320 -2.12 -7.57 13.14
N ILE A 321 -2.09 -7.95 14.42
CA ILE A 321 -2.03 -9.35 14.82
C ILE A 321 -3.47 -9.82 15.01
N PRO A 322 -3.95 -10.82 14.25
CA PRO A 322 -5.26 -11.42 14.51
C PRO A 322 -5.33 -11.94 15.94
N ALA A 323 -6.47 -11.78 16.61
CA ALA A 323 -6.65 -12.21 18.00
C ALA A 323 -6.37 -13.70 18.24
N GLU A 324 -6.39 -14.52 17.18
CA GLU A 324 -6.08 -15.96 17.23
C GLU A 324 -4.59 -16.28 17.41
N HIS A 325 -3.69 -15.28 17.33
CA HIS A 325 -2.23 -15.45 17.48
C HIS A 325 -1.62 -14.71 18.68
N ALA A 326 -2.42 -14.10 19.56
CA ALA A 326 -1.92 -13.37 20.72
C ALA A 326 -1.20 -14.25 21.78
N ASP A 327 -1.34 -15.58 21.68
CA ASP A 327 -0.74 -16.57 22.59
C ASP A 327 0.50 -17.30 22.02
N GLN A 328 1.06 -16.87 20.89
CA GLN A 328 2.34 -17.40 20.42
C GLN A 328 3.48 -16.42 20.75
N PRO A 329 4.47 -16.84 21.56
CA PRO A 329 5.60 -15.99 21.88
C PRO A 329 6.37 -15.64 20.60
N ASP A 330 6.73 -14.36 20.51
CA ASP A 330 7.57 -13.80 19.47
C ASP A 330 8.93 -14.54 19.43
N THR A 331 9.15 -15.35 18.40
CA THR A 331 10.42 -16.07 18.22
C THR A 331 11.52 -15.21 17.61
N SER A 332 11.35 -13.89 17.52
CA SER A 332 12.40 -12.96 17.10
C SER A 332 13.39 -12.59 18.22
N ALA A 333 13.16 -13.02 19.46
CA ALA A 333 14.15 -12.92 20.52
C ALA A 333 15.13 -14.10 20.44
N ALA A 334 16.40 -13.79 20.18
CA ALA A 334 17.50 -14.73 20.34
C ALA A 334 17.46 -15.35 21.76
N PRO A 335 17.71 -16.67 21.92
CA PRO A 335 17.79 -17.25 23.25
C PRO A 335 19.00 -16.64 23.96
N GLU A 336 18.77 -15.95 25.07
CA GLU A 336 19.83 -15.57 26.00
C GLU A 336 20.45 -16.86 26.56
N ASP A 337 21.79 -16.92 26.47
CA ASP A 337 22.63 -18.00 26.97
C ASP A 337 22.30 -18.32 28.44
N ALA A 338 21.69 -19.48 28.66
CA ALA A 338 21.65 -20.08 29.98
C ALA A 338 23.04 -20.63 30.29
N ALA A 339 23.83 -19.82 31.00
CA ALA A 339 25.08 -20.21 31.60
C ALA A 339 24.86 -21.42 32.53
N ASP A 340 25.46 -22.54 32.14
CA ASP A 340 25.61 -23.75 32.92
C ASP A 340 26.47 -23.45 34.16
N SER A 341 25.81 -23.33 35.31
CA SER A 341 26.45 -23.33 36.63
C SER A 341 26.17 -24.68 37.29
N SER A 342 27.02 -25.65 36.96
CA SER A 342 27.11 -26.92 37.69
C SER A 342 27.81 -26.69 39.03
N GLU A 343 27.02 -26.38 40.06
CA GLU A 343 27.38 -26.66 41.45
C GLU A 343 26.94 -28.09 41.81
N THR A 344 27.89 -28.96 42.12
CA THR A 344 28.04 -29.70 43.41
C THR A 344 28.67 -31.09 43.24
N ASN A 345 29.70 -31.30 44.09
CA ASN A 345 30.36 -32.54 44.53
C ASN A 345 31.33 -33.27 43.58
#